data_AF-A0A386PW02-F1
#
_entry.id   AF-A0A386PW02-F1
#
_cell.length_a   1.000
_cell.length_b   1.000
_cell.length_c   1.000
_cell.angle_alpha   90.00
_cell.angle_beta   90.00
_cell.angle_gamma   90.00
#
_symmetry.space_group_name_H-M   'P 1'
#
loop_
_entity.id
_entity.type
_entity.pdbx_description
1 polymer ?
#
loop_
_entity_poly.entity_id
_entity_poly.type
_entity_poly.pdbx_seq_one_letter_code
_entity_poly.pdbx_strand_id
1 'polypeptide(L)'
;MEYSKQKLLLSILIKFDESFNSQINESAVNQEIGQFIKLSVQELSEKQYRGSLFDEKIDYIISKVNHERNANKLVFNDYTGRLWDQILQIKQRTTSFETAYSLIDILNSKNASLKL
;
A
#
# COMPACT_ATOMS: atom_id res chain seq x y z
N MET A 1 2.21 -15.19 6.47
CA MET A 1 1.66 -15.21 5.10
C MET A 1 2.59 -16.04 4.24
N GLU A 2 2.10 -16.66 3.16
CA GLU A 2 2.97 -17.34 2.21
C GLU A 2 3.83 -16.35 1.41
N TYR A 3 4.99 -16.78 0.94
CA TYR A 3 5.97 -15.90 0.28
C TYR A 3 5.44 -15.23 -1.00
N SER A 4 4.62 -15.94 -1.79
CA SER A 4 3.95 -15.37 -2.97
C SER A 4 3.07 -14.17 -2.62
N LYS A 5 2.32 -14.30 -1.52
CA LYS A 5 1.46 -13.25 -0.98
C LYS A 5 2.27 -12.07 -0.42
N GLN A 6 3.40 -12.34 0.22
CA GLN A 6 4.32 -11.29 0.69
C GLN A 6 4.89 -10.47 -0.48
N LYS A 7 5.33 -11.13 -1.56
CA LYS A 7 5.81 -10.45 -2.78
C LYS A 7 4.75 -9.56 -3.42
N LEU A 8 3.53 -10.08 -3.51
CA LEU A 8 2.40 -9.34 -4.06
C LEU A 8 2.09 -8.11 -3.22
N LEU A 9 2.01 -8.27 -1.90
CA LEU A 9 1.74 -7.17 -0.99
C LEU A 9 2.84 -6.11 -1.05
N LEU A 10 4.12 -6.51 -1.10
CA LEU A 10 5.23 -5.56 -1.28
C LEU A 10 5.11 -4.78 -2.59
N SER A 11 4.73 -5.46 -3.69
CA SER A 11 4.58 -4.81 -5.00
C SER A 11 3.47 -3.76 -5.00
N ILE A 12 2.37 -4.00 -4.28
CA ILE A 12 1.28 -3.03 -4.14
C ILE A 12 1.68 -1.91 -3.18
N LEU A 13 2.43 -2.22 -2.12
CA LEU A 13 2.93 -1.22 -1.18
C LEU A 13 3.91 -0.25 -1.85
N ILE A 14 4.75 -0.72 -2.79
CA ILE A 14 5.60 0.14 -3.63
C ILE A 14 4.73 1.08 -4.48
N LYS A 15 3.69 0.57 -5.14
CA LYS A 15 2.77 1.41 -5.92
C LYS A 15 2.00 2.41 -5.04
N PHE A 16 1.65 2.01 -3.82
CA PHE A 16 1.02 2.86 -2.83
C PHE A 16 1.97 3.99 -2.42
N ASP A 17 3.24 3.69 -2.13
CA ASP A 17 4.27 4.69 -1.85
C ASP A 17 4.40 5.71 -2.98
N GLU A 18 4.57 5.24 -4.23
CA GLU A 18 4.67 6.09 -5.42
C GLU A 18 3.45 7.02 -5.57
N SER A 19 2.23 6.47 -5.44
CA SER A 19 0.98 7.23 -5.57
C SER A 19 0.77 8.21 -4.41
N PHE A 20 1.03 7.77 -3.18
CA PHE A 20 0.83 8.56 -1.99
C PHE A 20 1.81 9.73 -1.93
N ASN A 21 3.08 9.54 -2.30
CA ASN A 21 4.09 10.59 -2.27
C ASN A 21 4.06 11.51 -3.52
N SER A 22 3.39 11.12 -4.60
CA SER A 22 3.20 11.98 -5.79
C SER A 22 1.95 12.84 -5.74
N GLN A 23 1.03 12.59 -4.81
CA GLN A 23 -0.18 13.40 -4.67
C GLN A 23 0.18 14.80 -4.13
N ILE A 24 -0.42 15.85 -4.69
CA ILE A 24 -0.26 17.22 -4.19
C ILE A 24 -0.99 17.33 -2.86
N ASN A 25 -0.26 17.35 -1.75
CA ASN A 25 -0.80 17.50 -0.41
C ASN A 25 0.23 18.16 0.51
N GLU A 26 -0.10 19.33 1.04
CA GLU A 26 0.76 20.12 1.94
C GLU A 26 0.52 19.83 3.43
N SER A 27 -0.38 18.91 3.76
CA SER A 27 -0.63 18.51 5.14
C SER A 27 0.63 17.90 5.77
N ALA A 28 1.04 18.42 6.93
CA ALA A 28 2.17 17.88 7.69
C ALA A 28 2.00 16.39 8.01
N VAL A 29 0.77 15.94 8.31
CA VAL A 29 0.45 14.53 8.57
C VAL A 29 0.69 13.69 7.32
N ASN A 30 0.30 14.18 6.14
CA ASN A 30 0.56 13.49 4.89
C ASN A 30 2.06 13.42 4.57
N GLN A 31 2.82 14.49 4.83
CA GLN A 31 4.27 14.49 4.62
C GLN A 31 4.99 13.52 5.57
N GLU A 32 4.62 13.49 6.86
CA GLU A 32 5.18 12.56 7.83
C GLU A 32 4.89 11.11 7.43
N ILE A 33 3.64 10.82 7.10
CA ILE A 33 3.25 9.48 6.66
C ILE A 33 3.89 9.09 5.34
N GLY A 34 4.07 10.03 4.42
CA GLY A 34 4.78 9.81 3.16
C GLY A 34 6.22 9.37 3.37
N GLN A 35 6.95 10.05 4.26
CA GLN A 35 8.30 9.65 4.65
C GLN A 35 8.31 8.29 5.36
N PHE A 36 7.37 8.06 6.29
CA PHE A 36 7.26 6.79 7.00
C PHE A 36 7.03 5.60 6.06
N ILE A 37 6.12 5.75 5.09
CA ILE A 37 5.83 4.73 4.08
C ILE A 37 7.07 4.47 3.22
N LYS A 38 7.68 5.53 2.69
CA LYS A 38 8.87 5.45 1.84
C LYS A 38 10.00 4.69 2.51
N LEU A 39 10.33 5.05 3.75
CA LEU A 39 11.37 4.37 4.53
C LEU A 39 11.01 2.90 4.81
N SER A 40 9.74 2.62 5.13
CA SER A 40 9.29 1.27 5.41
C SER A 40 9.31 0.37 4.17
N VAL A 41 8.96 0.90 3.01
CA VAL A 41 9.02 0.19 1.72
C VAL A 41 10.46 -0.08 1.31
N GLN A 42 11.34 0.91 1.46
CA GLN A 42 12.77 0.75 1.21
C GLN A 42 13.35 -0.35 2.12
N GLU A 43 13.03 -0.30 3.41
CA GLU A 43 13.48 -1.32 4.37
C GLU A 43 13.00 -2.73 4.02
N LEU A 44 11.71 -2.89 3.68
CA LEU A 44 11.13 -4.18 3.26
C LEU A 44 11.79 -4.73 1.99
N SER A 45 12.13 -3.83 1.05
CA SER A 45 12.73 -4.18 -0.24
C SER A 45 14.21 -4.56 -0.11
N GLU A 46 14.98 -3.76 0.63
CA GLU A 46 16.43 -3.93 0.78
C GLU A 46 16.81 -5.06 1.74
N LYS A 47 16.13 -5.15 2.89
CA LYS A 47 16.42 -6.17 3.91
C LYS A 47 15.84 -7.53 3.57
N GLN A 48 15.10 -7.64 2.46
CA GLN A 48 14.44 -8.86 2.01
C GLN A 48 13.65 -9.54 3.14
N TYR A 49 12.89 -8.78 3.93
CA TYR A 49 12.09 -9.36 5.01
C TYR A 49 11.17 -10.46 4.47
N ARG A 50 11.09 -11.58 5.19
CA ARG A 50 10.28 -12.75 4.83
C ARG A 50 9.67 -13.35 6.08
N GLY A 51 8.63 -14.17 5.89
CA GLY A 51 7.97 -14.88 6.99
C GLY A 51 7.41 -13.89 8.02
N SER A 52 7.58 -14.20 9.31
CA SER A 52 6.99 -13.40 10.40
C SER A 52 7.49 -11.95 10.44
N LEU A 53 8.78 -11.70 10.17
CA LEU A 53 9.34 -10.34 10.19
C LEU A 53 8.69 -9.42 9.16
N PHE A 54 8.38 -9.96 7.98
CA PHE A 54 7.63 -9.21 6.97
C PHE A 54 6.21 -8.92 7.46
N ASP A 55 5.53 -9.94 7.99
CA ASP A 55 4.15 -9.83 8.45
C ASP A 55 4.01 -8.81 9.58
N GLU A 56 4.91 -8.82 10.56
CA GLU A 56 4.98 -7.87 11.68
C GLU A 56 5.19 -6.44 11.20
N LYS A 57 6.12 -6.23 10.26
CA LYS A 57 6.36 -4.90 9.69
C LYS A 57 5.14 -4.39 8.92
N ILE A 58 4.44 -5.26 8.18
CA ILE A 58 3.20 -4.90 7.50
C ILE A 58 2.10 -4.54 8.50
N ASP A 59 1.94 -5.30 9.57
CA ASP A 59 0.94 -4.99 10.62
C ASP A 59 1.23 -3.64 11.28
N TYR A 60 2.50 -3.32 11.52
CA TYR A 60 2.91 -2.00 12.02
C TYR A 60 2.55 -0.86 11.04
N ILE A 61 2.86 -1.03 9.75
CA ILE A 61 2.53 -0.04 8.72
C ILE A 61 1.01 0.18 8.65
N ILE A 62 0.23 -0.90 8.62
CA ILE A 62 -1.24 -0.85 8.59
C ILE A 62 -1.78 -0.12 9.81
N SER A 63 -1.29 -0.47 11.00
CA SER A 63 -1.73 0.16 12.25
C SER A 63 -1.47 1.67 12.24
N LYS A 64 -0.26 2.11 11.89
CA LYS A 64 0.09 3.53 11.88
C LYS A 64 -0.72 4.30 10.85
N VAL A 65 -0.80 3.83 9.61
CA VAL A 65 -1.53 4.52 8.55
C VAL A 65 -3.04 4.61 8.86
N ASN A 66 -3.64 3.53 9.36
CA ASN A 66 -5.06 3.56 9.74
C ASN A 66 -5.31 4.48 10.95
N HIS A 67 -4.39 4.54 11.91
CA HIS A 67 -4.48 5.48 13.02
C HIS A 67 -4.49 6.92 12.52
N GLU A 68 -3.52 7.31 11.69
CA GLU A 68 -3.44 8.67 11.14
C GLU A 68 -4.65 9.03 10.25
N ARG A 69 -5.18 8.05 9.51
CA ARG A 69 -6.40 8.22 8.71
C ARG A 69 -7.62 8.53 9.55
N ASN A 70 -7.76 7.84 10.69
CA ASN A 70 -8.93 8.00 11.56
C ASN A 70 -8.80 9.17 12.53
N ALA A 71 -7.60 9.43 13.05
CA ALA A 71 -7.37 10.42 14.10
C ALA A 71 -6.90 11.78 13.56
N ASN A 72 -6.05 11.79 12.53
CA ASN A 72 -5.25 12.95 12.15
C ASN A 72 -5.49 13.42 10.70
N LYS A 73 -6.63 13.02 10.12
CA LYS A 73 -7.11 13.46 8.80
C LYS A 73 -6.12 13.17 7.65
N LEU A 74 -5.42 12.04 7.70
CA LEU A 74 -4.62 11.59 6.56
C LEU A 74 -5.51 11.43 5.31
N VAL A 75 -5.16 12.13 4.23
CA VAL A 75 -5.95 12.11 2.99
C VAL A 75 -5.28 11.22 1.95
N PHE A 76 -6.10 10.40 1.27
CA PHE A 76 -5.71 9.67 0.07
C PHE A 76 -6.43 10.25 -1.14
N ASN A 77 -5.74 10.31 -2.28
CA ASN A 77 -6.45 10.39 -3.56
C ASN A 77 -7.14 9.04 -3.87
N ASP A 78 -8.02 9.03 -4.88
CA ASP A 78 -8.82 7.83 -5.24
C ASP A 78 -7.98 6.61 -5.59
N TYR A 79 -6.83 6.78 -6.25
CA TYR A 79 -5.97 5.68 -6.64
C TYR A 79 -5.20 5.12 -5.44
N THR A 80 -4.61 6.00 -4.64
CA THR A 80 -3.97 5.68 -3.36
C THR A 80 -4.93 4.94 -2.41
N GLY A 81 -6.20 5.38 -2.34
CA GLY A 81 -7.24 4.73 -1.55
C GLY A 81 -7.51 3.30 -2.00
N ARG A 82 -7.68 3.07 -3.32
CA ARG A 82 -7.88 1.73 -3.87
C ARG A 82 -6.70 0.80 -3.60
N LEU A 83 -5.46 1.29 -3.71
CA LEU A 83 -4.26 0.53 -3.35
C LEU A 83 -4.25 0.13 -1.87
N TRP A 84 -4.64 1.05 -0.99
CA TRP A 84 -4.73 0.78 0.45
C TRP A 84 -5.76 -0.31 0.77
N ASP A 85 -6.94 -0.24 0.16
CA ASP A 85 -7.98 -1.25 0.36
C ASP A 85 -7.51 -2.64 -0.10
N GLN A 86 -6.75 -2.72 -1.18
CA GLN A 86 -6.13 -3.98 -1.61
C GLN A 86 -5.08 -4.49 -0.63
N ILE A 87 -4.26 -3.63 -0.04
CA ILE A 87 -3.29 -4.01 1.00
C ILE A 87 -4.03 -4.66 2.17
N LEU A 88 -5.13 -4.04 2.63
CA LEU A 88 -5.96 -4.57 3.71
C LEU A 88 -6.59 -5.91 3.34
N GLN A 89 -7.17 -6.02 2.13
CA GLN A 89 -7.78 -7.26 1.64
C GLN A 89 -6.77 -8.40 1.54
N ILE A 90 -5.59 -8.14 0.98
CA ILE A 90 -4.52 -9.14 0.91
C ILE A 90 -4.14 -9.52 2.33
N LYS A 91 -3.90 -8.57 3.26
CA LYS A 91 -3.53 -8.97 4.63
C LYS A 91 -4.57 -9.88 5.27
N GLN A 92 -5.86 -9.58 5.11
CA GLN A 92 -6.97 -10.32 5.72
C GLN A 92 -7.28 -11.69 5.10
N ARG A 93 -7.25 -11.84 3.77
CA ARG A 93 -7.75 -13.05 3.08
C ARG A 93 -6.65 -14.02 2.63
N THR A 94 -6.90 -15.33 2.68
CA THR A 94 -6.28 -16.29 1.75
C THR A 94 -6.78 -15.93 0.35
N THR A 95 -5.88 -15.71 -0.60
CA THR A 95 -6.14 -15.14 -1.94
C THR A 95 -7.36 -15.77 -2.64
N SER A 96 -8.48 -15.03 -2.74
CA SER A 96 -9.67 -15.42 -3.52
C SER A 96 -9.59 -14.92 -4.97
N PHE A 97 -10.33 -15.55 -5.90
CA PHE A 97 -10.37 -15.16 -7.32
C PHE A 97 -10.77 -13.68 -7.56
N GLU A 98 -11.68 -13.13 -6.75
CA GLU A 98 -12.06 -11.71 -6.80
C GLU A 98 -10.87 -10.77 -6.56
N THR A 99 -9.96 -11.16 -5.66
CA THR A 99 -8.72 -10.42 -5.37
C THR A 99 -7.82 -10.41 -6.60
N ALA A 100 -7.75 -11.50 -7.37
CA ALA A 100 -6.93 -11.57 -8.58
C ALA A 100 -7.42 -10.60 -9.66
N TYR A 101 -8.74 -10.48 -9.87
CA TYR A 101 -9.30 -9.52 -10.84
C TYR A 101 -9.09 -8.06 -10.41
N SER A 102 -9.32 -7.73 -9.13
CA SER A 102 -9.06 -6.38 -8.63
C SER A 102 -7.59 -5.98 -8.76
N LEU A 103 -6.67 -6.94 -8.63
CA LEU A 103 -5.24 -6.72 -8.84
C LEU A 103 -4.91 -6.48 -10.30
N ILE A 104 -5.47 -7.28 -11.22
CA ILE A 104 -5.26 -7.10 -12.65
C ILE A 104 -5.73 -5.70 -13.09
N ASP A 105 -6.91 -5.25 -12.66
CA ASP A 105 -7.44 -3.94 -13.01
C ASP A 105 -6.54 -2.79 -12.51
N ILE A 106 -6.08 -2.85 -11.26
CA ILE A 106 -5.18 -1.82 -10.68
C ILE A 106 -3.79 -1.85 -11.34
N LEU A 107 -3.29 -3.03 -11.70
CA LEU A 107 -2.02 -3.15 -12.40
C LEU A 107 -2.12 -2.65 -13.86
N ASN A 108 -3.28 -2.83 -14.50
CA ASN A 108 -3.57 -2.41 -15.88
C ASN A 108 -4.04 -0.95 -16.00
N SER A 109 -4.56 -0.33 -14.94
CA SER A 109 -5.12 1.04 -14.99
C SER A 109 -4.09 2.15 -15.25
N LYS A 110 -2.80 1.82 -15.38
CA LYS A 110 -1.78 2.77 -15.90
C LYS A 110 -2.10 3.28 -17.31
N ASN A 111 -2.99 2.61 -18.05
CA ASN A 111 -3.40 2.98 -19.41
C ASN A 111 -4.82 3.59 -19.53
N ALA A 112 -5.57 3.76 -18.44
CA ALA A 112 -6.96 4.23 -18.52
C ALA A 112 -7.10 5.77 -18.48
N SER A 113 -6.06 6.51 -18.08
CA SER A 113 -6.10 7.98 -18.00
C SER A 113 -5.71 8.71 -19.30
N LEU A 114 -5.75 8.02 -20.45
CA LEU A 114 -5.54 8.61 -21.77
C LEU A 114 -6.62 8.14 -22.76
N LYS A 115 -7.89 8.36 -22.43
CA LYS A 115 -8.93 8.48 -23.46
C LYS A 115 -9.96 9.53 -23.07
N LEU A 116 -10.00 10.55 -23.94
CA LEU A 116 -10.95 11.65 -24.13
C LEU A 116 -10.74 12.87 -23.24
#